data_AF-A0A7I8CSR6-F1
#
_entry.id   AF-A0A7I8CSR6-F1
#
_cell.length_a   1.000
_cell.length_b   1.000
_cell.length_c   1.000
_cell.angle_alpha   90.00
_cell.angle_beta   90.00
_cell.angle_gamma   90.00
#
_symmetry.space_group_name_H-M   'P 1'
#
loop_
_entity.id
_entity.type
_entity.pdbx_description
1 polymer ?
#
loop_
_entity_poly.entity_id
_entity_poly.type
_entity_poly.pdbx_seq_one_letter_code
_entity_poly.pdbx_strand_id
1 'polypeptide(L)'
;MEKRYQQLQSEERLTIASQNLQGSSIRAMAHMLGRSPATVSRELARNCGPDRYASVPAQALSVARRIAGRRPAKLDPQGVTWRIVLTLVDWKWSP
;
A
#
# COMPACT_ATOMS: atom_id res chain seq x y z
N MET A 1 -23.29 -3.19 -9.00
CA MET A 1 -22.16 -2.25 -9.11
C MET A 1 -20.97 -2.85 -8.37
N GLU A 2 -19.96 -3.28 -9.11
CA GLU A 2 -18.80 -3.99 -8.57
C GLU A 2 -17.95 -3.04 -7.71
N LYS A 3 -17.80 -3.33 -6.41
CA LYS A 3 -16.95 -2.53 -5.52
C LYS A 3 -15.49 -2.94 -5.72
N ARG A 4 -14.82 -2.32 -6.70
CA ARG A 4 -13.37 -2.47 -6.87
C ARG A 4 -12.65 -1.73 -5.74
N TYR A 5 -11.75 -2.43 -5.05
CA TYR A 5 -10.90 -1.80 -4.05
C TYR A 5 -9.99 -0.76 -4.73
N GLN A 6 -10.10 0.50 -4.26
CA GLN A 6 -9.25 1.59 -4.71
C GLN A 6 -8.27 1.95 -3.59
N GLN A 7 -6.98 2.00 -3.93
CA GLN A 7 -5.95 2.47 -3.02
C GLN A 7 -6.05 3.99 -2.83
N LEU A 8 -5.77 4.42 -1.61
CA LEU A 8 -5.71 5.83 -1.27
C LEU A 8 -4.50 6.47 -1.96
N GLN A 9 -4.74 7.51 -2.75
CA GLN A 9 -3.72 8.26 -3.48
C GLN A 9 -2.95 9.21 -2.56
N SER A 10 -1.79 9.70 -3.02
CA SER A 10 -0.95 10.63 -2.26
C SER A 10 -1.68 11.93 -1.92
N GLU A 11 -2.48 12.46 -2.86
CA GLU A 11 -3.28 13.68 -2.70
C GLU A 11 -4.36 13.53 -1.62
N GLU A 12 -5.00 12.36 -1.56
CA GLU A 12 -5.99 12.04 -0.54
C GLU A 12 -5.33 12.00 0.84
N ARG A 13 -4.12 11.45 0.95
CA ARG A 13 -3.34 11.46 2.21
C ARG A 13 -2.93 12.88 2.61
N LEU A 14 -2.58 13.75 1.67
CA LEU A 14 -2.30 15.17 1.95
C LEU A 14 -3.53 15.87 2.51
N THR A 15 -4.70 15.59 1.94
CA THR A 15 -5.98 16.11 2.44
C THR A 15 -6.29 15.62 3.85
N ILE A 16 -6.10 14.31 4.12
CA ILE A 16 -6.24 13.77 5.49
C ILE A 16 -5.29 14.46 6.46
N ALA A 17 -4.05 14.72 6.08
CA ALA A 17 -3.09 15.43 6.96
C ALA A 17 -3.54 16.86 7.28
N SER A 18 -3.97 17.62 6.26
CA SER A 18 -4.50 18.97 6.46
C SER A 18 -5.75 18.99 7.36
N GLN A 19 -6.67 18.05 7.14
CA GLN A 19 -7.91 17.97 7.91
C GLN A 19 -7.69 17.45 9.34
N ASN A 20 -6.77 16.52 9.53
CA ASN A 20 -6.39 16.02 10.85
C ASN A 20 -5.70 17.12 11.67
N LEU A 21 -4.94 18.02 11.03
CA LEU A 21 -4.38 19.20 11.69
C LEU A 21 -5.47 20.17 12.16
N GLN A 22 -6.53 20.32 11.38
CA GLN A 22 -7.70 21.15 11.71
C GLN A 22 -8.65 20.51 12.75
N GLY A 23 -8.39 19.28 13.19
CA GLY A 23 -9.24 18.57 14.16
C GLY A 23 -10.55 18.01 13.56
N SER A 24 -10.64 17.89 12.23
CA SER A 24 -11.82 17.36 11.56
C SER A 24 -12.07 15.89 11.92
N SER A 25 -13.34 15.52 12.08
CA SER A 25 -13.72 14.13 12.37
C SER A 25 -13.46 13.21 11.17
N ILE A 26 -13.33 11.90 11.44
CA ILE A 26 -13.18 10.86 10.40
C ILE A 26 -14.30 10.94 9.35
N ARG A 27 -15.53 11.22 9.78
CA ARG A 27 -16.68 11.33 8.87
C ARG A 27 -16.56 12.56 7.97
N ALA A 28 -16.16 13.71 8.52
CA ALA A 28 -15.95 14.93 7.74
C ALA A 28 -14.85 14.75 6.67
N MET A 29 -13.72 14.15 7.06
CA MET A 29 -12.65 13.80 6.12
C MET A 29 -13.12 12.85 5.02
N ALA A 30 -13.89 11.84 5.37
CA ALA A 30 -14.41 10.87 4.41
C ALA A 30 -15.39 11.50 3.40
N HIS A 31 -16.27 12.39 3.87
CA HIS A 31 -17.16 13.15 2.99
C HIS A 31 -16.39 14.05 2.02
N MET A 32 -15.38 14.77 2.51
CA MET A 32 -14.54 15.64 1.68
C MET A 32 -13.81 14.86 0.58
N LEU A 33 -13.36 13.64 0.87
CA LEU A 33 -12.65 12.77 -0.06
C LEU A 33 -13.56 11.94 -0.97
N GLY A 34 -14.89 11.95 -0.74
CA GLY A 34 -15.79 11.00 -1.41
C GLY A 34 -15.47 9.53 -1.08
N ARG A 35 -14.89 9.26 0.10
CA ARG A 35 -14.48 7.92 0.55
C ARG A 35 -15.38 7.43 1.68
N SER A 36 -15.32 6.12 1.96
CA SER A 36 -15.99 5.58 3.13
C SER A 36 -15.25 5.98 4.42
N PRO A 37 -15.96 6.28 5.53
CA PRO A 37 -15.33 6.56 6.84
C PRO A 37 -14.41 5.42 7.31
N ALA A 38 -14.75 4.17 6.97
CA ALA A 38 -13.92 3.00 7.25
C ALA A 38 -12.57 3.01 6.51
N THR A 39 -12.46 3.72 5.38
CA THR A 39 -11.18 3.87 4.66
C THR A 39 -10.29 4.85 5.40
N VAL A 40 -10.81 6.02 5.78
CA VAL A 40 -10.07 7.02 6.56
C VAL A 40 -9.67 6.49 7.94
N SER A 41 -10.58 5.79 8.64
CA SER A 41 -10.28 5.17 9.93
C SER A 41 -9.13 4.16 9.85
N ARG A 42 -9.17 3.25 8.85
CA ARG A 42 -8.09 2.26 8.65
C ARG A 42 -6.76 2.91 8.26
N GLU A 43 -6.82 4.01 7.51
CA GLU A 43 -5.63 4.78 7.15
C GLU A 43 -4.98 5.39 8.39
N LEU A 44 -5.74 6.13 9.21
CA LEU A 44 -5.25 6.72 10.45
C LEU A 44 -4.73 5.65 11.42
N ALA A 45 -5.49 4.59 11.65
CA ALA A 45 -5.10 3.53 12.59
C ALA A 45 -3.79 2.81 12.20
N ARG A 46 -3.45 2.73 10.92
CA ARG A 46 -2.28 1.99 10.43
C ARG A 46 -1.05 2.85 10.19
N ASN A 47 -1.25 4.14 9.98
CA ASN A 47 -0.23 5.02 9.42
C ASN A 47 -0.09 6.36 10.18
N CYS A 48 -0.88 6.59 11.24
CA CYS A 48 -0.67 7.74 12.12
C CYS A 48 0.59 7.53 12.97
N GLY A 49 1.43 8.57 13.05
CA GLY A 49 2.56 8.62 13.97
C GLY A 49 2.12 8.96 15.40
N PRO A 50 3.08 9.02 16.34
CA PRO A 50 2.79 9.29 17.76
C PRO A 50 2.20 10.67 18.02
N ASP A 51 2.49 11.64 17.15
CA ASP A 51 2.11 13.03 17.37
C ASP A 51 0.94 13.45 16.49
N ARG A 52 1.15 13.47 15.15
CA ARG A 52 0.09 13.79 14.18
C ARG A 52 0.19 12.91 12.94
N TYR A 53 -0.92 12.79 12.22
CA TYR A 53 -0.93 12.17 10.91
C TYR A 53 -0.16 13.04 9.90
N ALA A 54 0.76 12.41 9.16
CA ALA A 54 1.54 13.05 8.10
C ALA A 54 1.57 12.16 6.85
N SER A 55 1.39 12.76 5.67
CA SER A 55 1.19 12.04 4.41
C SER A 55 2.42 11.23 3.96
N VAL A 56 3.63 11.81 4.07
CA VAL A 56 4.89 11.19 3.66
C VAL A 56 5.21 9.92 4.47
N PRO A 57 5.26 9.95 5.82
CA PRO A 57 5.49 8.73 6.58
C PRO A 57 4.35 7.73 6.40
N ALA A 58 3.10 8.18 6.25
CA ALA A 58 1.98 7.28 6.00
C ALA A 58 2.13 6.52 4.66
N GLN A 59 2.58 7.20 3.61
CA GLN A 59 2.87 6.58 2.33
C GLN A 59 4.02 5.57 2.45
N ALA A 60 5.11 5.93 3.14
CA ALA A 60 6.24 5.03 3.36
C ALA A 60 5.81 3.75 4.09
N LEU A 61 5.02 3.86 5.17
CA LEU A 61 4.47 2.72 5.90
C LEU A 61 3.54 1.86 5.05
N SER A 62 2.70 2.48 4.22
CA SER A 62 1.84 1.77 3.28
C SER A 62 2.65 0.97 2.25
N VAL A 63 3.70 1.56 1.69
CA VAL A 63 4.60 0.89 0.74
C VAL A 63 5.38 -0.23 1.41
N ALA A 64 5.98 0.02 2.58
CA ALA A 64 6.73 -0.98 3.33
C ALA A 64 5.87 -2.21 3.65
N ARG A 65 4.64 -1.99 4.13
CA ARG A 65 3.69 -3.07 4.40
C ARG A 65 3.31 -3.86 3.15
N ARG A 66 3.18 -3.18 2.00
CA ARG A 66 2.92 -3.84 0.72
C ARG A 66 4.10 -4.69 0.27
N ILE A 67 5.32 -4.24 0.50
CA ILE A 67 6.54 -5.00 0.18
C ILE A 67 6.64 -6.22 1.10
N ALA A 68 6.47 -6.03 2.41
CA ALA A 68 6.55 -7.10 3.41
C ALA A 68 5.48 -8.19 3.21
N GLY A 69 4.29 -7.82 2.70
CA GLY A 69 3.22 -8.78 2.40
C GLY A 69 3.43 -9.58 1.11
N ARG A 70 4.43 -9.24 0.28
CA ARG A 70 4.74 -10.03 -0.93
C ARG A 70 5.50 -11.28 -0.55
N ARG A 71 5.13 -12.40 -1.19
CA ARG A 71 5.95 -13.62 -1.11
C ARG A 71 7.35 -13.29 -1.66
N PRO A 72 8.41 -13.82 -1.04
CA PRO A 72 9.75 -13.67 -1.59
C PRO A 72 9.78 -14.24 -3.02
N ALA A 73 10.61 -13.64 -3.86
CA ALA A 73 10.84 -14.18 -5.20
C ALA A 73 11.35 -15.62 -5.08
N LYS A 74 10.74 -16.55 -5.82
CA LYS A 74 11.15 -17.96 -5.82
C LYS A 74 12.52 -18.16 -6.48
N LEU A 75 12.90 -17.24 -7.36
CA LEU A 75 14.10 -17.30 -8.17
C LEU A 75 14.88 -16.02 -7.96
N ASP A 76 16.15 -16.18 -7.63
CA ASP A 76 17.14 -15.11 -7.68
C ASP A 76 17.80 -15.14 -9.07
N PRO A 77 17.75 -14.06 -9.86
CA PRO A 77 18.42 -13.99 -11.17
C PRO A 77 19.93 -14.28 -11.14
N GLN A 78 20.59 -14.05 -10.00
CA GLN A 78 22.01 -14.38 -9.81
C GLN A 78 22.23 -15.74 -9.13
N GLY A 79 21.15 -16.42 -8.75
CA GLY A 79 21.19 -17.71 -8.06
C GLY A 79 21.30 -18.91 -9.01
N VAL A 80 21.88 -20.01 -8.51
CA VAL A 80 22.05 -21.26 -9.27
C VAL A 80 20.73 -21.80 -9.81
N THR A 81 19.65 -21.70 -9.03
CA THR A 81 18.30 -22.16 -9.43
C THR A 81 17.81 -21.45 -10.69
N TRP A 82 18.12 -20.17 -10.89
CA TRP A 82 17.75 -19.45 -12.10
C TRP A 82 18.46 -20.02 -13.33
N ARG A 83 19.75 -20.34 -13.20
CA ARG A 83 20.51 -20.95 -14.30
C ARG A 83 19.96 -22.34 -14.66
N ILE A 84 19.58 -23.15 -13.66
CA ILE A 84 18.94 -24.45 -13.89
C ILE A 84 17.62 -24.26 -14.65
N VAL A 85 16.77 -23.32 -14.21
CA VAL A 85 15.50 -23.03 -14.90
C VAL A 85 15.74 -22.62 -16.35
N LEU A 86 16.73 -21.76 -16.61
CA LEU A 86 17.07 -21.37 -17.99
C LEU A 86 17.54 -22.56 -18.83
N THR A 87 18.39 -23.44 -18.29
CA THR A 87 18.84 -24.65 -18.98
C THR A 87 17.67 -25.59 -19.30
N LEU A 88 16.76 -25.80 -18.36
CA LEU A 88 15.57 -26.64 -18.57
C LEU A 88 14.65 -26.05 -19.65
N VAL A 89 14.44 -24.72 -19.63
CA VAL A 89 13.66 -24.03 -20.66
C VAL A 89 14.33 -24.13 -22.03
N ASP A 90 15.66 -24.03 -22.10
CA ASP A 90 16.43 -24.21 -23.34
C ASP A 90 16.23 -25.62 -23.92
N TRP A 91 16.20 -26.63 -23.05
CA TRP A 91 15.88 -28.02 -23.39
C TRP A 91 14.40 -28.27 -23.71
N LYS A 92 13.60 -27.21 -23.90
CA LYS A 92 12.16 -27.28 -24.20
C LYS A 92 11.37 -28.07 -23.16
N TRP A 93 11.88 -28.12 -21.94
CA TRP A 93 11.19 -28.75 -20.83
C TRP A 93 10.03 -27.86 -20.38
N SER A 94 8.82 -28.43 -20.33
CA SER A 94 7.63 -27.77 -19.79
C SER A 94 7.41 -28.26 -18.35
N PRO A 95 7.29 -27.36 -17.35
CA PRO A 95 7.01 -27.72 -15.96
C PRO A 95 5.67 -28.41 -15.75
#